data_AF-A0A2G9M337-F1
#
_entry.id   AF-A0A2G9M337-F1
#
_cell.length_a   1.000
_cell.length_b   1.000
_cell.length_c   1.000
_cell.angle_alpha   90.00
_cell.angle_beta   90.00
_cell.angle_gamma   90.00
#
_symmetry.space_group_name_H-M   'P 1'
#
loop_
_entity.id
_entity.type
_entity.pdbx_description
1 polymer ?
#
loop_
_entity_poly.entity_id
_entity_poly.type
_entity_poly.pdbx_seq_one_letter_code
_entity_poly.pdbx_strand_id
1 'polypeptide(L)'
;MRLYSVEVEKAVERIRKIGAKTVCIQLPDGMKPYAKEIADAVEMETKARVLIWLGSNFGACDMPLGLNKMGIDLLISWGHNVFHKKEGW
;
A
#
# COMPACT_ATOMS: atom_id res chain seq x y z
N MET A 1 10.83 0.46 19.07
CA MET A 1 9.50 1.02 19.42
C MET A 1 8.84 1.47 18.13
N ARG A 2 7.66 0.94 17.77
CA ARG A 2 6.90 1.44 16.61
C ARG A 2 6.01 2.60 17.09
N LEU A 3 6.04 3.72 16.37
CA LEU A 3 5.25 4.92 16.71
C LEU A 3 3.79 4.81 16.29
N TYR A 4 3.48 3.92 15.33
CA TYR A 4 2.16 3.77 14.73
C TYR A 4 1.74 2.31 14.69
N SER A 5 0.44 2.05 14.82
CA SER A 5 -0.15 0.75 14.48
C SER A 5 -0.29 0.67 12.97
N VAL A 6 0.38 -0.31 12.35
CA VAL A 6 0.39 -0.47 10.89
C VAL A 6 -0.80 -1.31 10.40
N GLU A 7 -1.37 -2.16 11.25
CA GLU A 7 -2.53 -3.00 10.91
C GLU A 7 -2.30 -3.87 9.65
N VAL A 8 -1.18 -4.59 9.58
CA VAL A 8 -0.79 -5.42 8.43
C VAL A 8 -1.83 -6.51 8.15
N GLU A 9 -2.47 -7.02 9.20
CA GLU A 9 -3.49 -8.06 9.13
C GLU A 9 -4.69 -7.59 8.27
N LYS A 10 -5.09 -6.31 8.39
CA LYS A 10 -6.14 -5.73 7.54
C LYS A 10 -5.73 -5.69 6.07
N ALA A 11 -4.47 -5.39 5.79
CA ALA A 11 -3.93 -5.41 4.43
C ALA A 11 -3.96 -6.84 3.86
N VAL A 12 -3.52 -7.83 4.64
CA VAL A 12 -3.53 -9.25 4.28
C VAL A 12 -4.94 -9.76 3.98
N GLU A 13 -5.91 -9.47 4.85
CA GLU A 13 -7.32 -9.83 4.64
C GLU A 13 -7.86 -9.23 3.34
N ARG A 14 -7.53 -7.95 3.07
CA ARG A 14 -7.97 -7.27 1.85
C ARG A 14 -7.37 -7.89 0.60
N ILE A 15 -6.07 -8.22 0.62
CA ILE A 15 -5.36 -8.88 -0.48
C ILE A 15 -6.00 -10.24 -0.79
N ARG A 16 -6.22 -11.07 0.24
CA ARG A 16 -6.86 -12.39 0.10
C ARG A 16 -8.27 -12.27 -0.47
N LYS A 17 -9.07 -11.32 0.03
CA LYS A 17 -10.45 -11.09 -0.44
C LYS A 17 -10.52 -10.69 -1.92
N ILE A 18 -9.55 -9.91 -2.40
CA ILE A 18 -9.47 -9.50 -3.81
C ILE A 18 -8.81 -10.58 -4.67
N GLY A 19 -7.97 -11.43 -4.09
CA GLY A 19 -7.13 -12.37 -4.85
C GLY A 19 -6.00 -11.66 -5.61
N ALA A 20 -5.52 -10.52 -5.09
CA ALA A 20 -4.47 -9.73 -5.72
C ALA A 20 -3.14 -10.50 -5.75
N LYS A 21 -2.46 -10.52 -6.91
CA LYS A 21 -1.19 -11.23 -7.12
C LYS A 21 0.02 -10.31 -7.08
N THR A 22 -0.12 -9.07 -7.53
CA THR A 22 0.89 -8.01 -7.39
C THR A 22 0.27 -6.84 -6.64
N VAL A 23 0.86 -6.49 -5.50
CA VAL A 23 0.40 -5.42 -4.61
C VAL A 23 1.48 -4.34 -4.56
N CYS A 24 1.08 -3.07 -4.63
CA CYS A 24 1.97 -1.95 -4.35
C CYS A 24 1.63 -1.34 -3.00
N ILE A 25 2.64 -1.10 -2.16
CA ILE A 25 2.50 -0.39 -0.90
C ILE A 25 3.07 1.01 -1.00
N GLN A 26 2.35 1.99 -0.46
CA GLN A 26 2.77 3.39 -0.41
C GLN A 26 2.75 3.87 1.04
N LEU A 27 3.83 4.52 1.47
CA LEU A 27 3.99 5.01 2.85
C LEU A 27 4.49 6.46 2.84
N PRO A 28 4.01 7.30 3.79
CA PRO A 28 4.58 8.63 4.00
C PRO A 28 6.04 8.51 4.47
N ASP A 29 6.82 9.57 4.29
CA ASP A 29 8.27 9.54 4.56
C ASP A 29 8.62 9.08 5.99
N GLY A 30 7.84 9.50 6.98
CA GLY A 30 8.02 9.06 8.37
C GLY A 30 7.75 7.57 8.63
N MET A 31 7.13 6.86 7.69
CA MET A 31 6.84 5.43 7.78
C MET A 31 7.65 4.58 6.78
N LYS A 32 8.32 5.18 5.79
CA LYS A 32 9.18 4.46 4.84
C LYS A 32 10.24 3.56 5.49
N PRO A 33 10.83 3.88 6.66
CA PRO A 33 11.73 2.95 7.35
C PRO A 33 11.11 1.57 7.68
N TYR A 34 9.77 1.48 7.80
CA TYR A 34 9.04 0.24 8.05
C TYR A 34 8.61 -0.48 6.76
N ALA A 35 8.82 0.11 5.58
CA ALA A 35 8.27 -0.39 4.32
C ALA A 35 8.69 -1.84 4.02
N LYS A 36 9.98 -2.17 4.24
CA LYS A 36 10.48 -3.52 4.01
C LYS A 36 9.84 -4.54 4.96
N GLU A 37 9.77 -4.22 6.25
CA GLU A 37 9.17 -5.09 7.27
C GLU A 37 7.69 -5.39 6.94
N ILE A 38 6.95 -4.38 6.48
CA ILE A 38 5.56 -4.51 6.06
C ILE A 38 5.44 -5.37 4.80
N ALA A 39 6.29 -5.11 3.80
CA ALA A 39 6.29 -5.89 2.56
C ALA A 39 6.57 -7.38 2.86
N ASP A 40 7.63 -7.68 3.61
CA ASP A 40 8.01 -9.05 3.98
C ASP A 40 6.85 -9.77 4.69
N ALA A 41 6.17 -9.11 5.63
CA ALA A 41 5.03 -9.68 6.35
C ALA A 41 3.84 -9.98 5.42
N VAL A 42 3.51 -9.04 4.54
CA VAL A 42 2.42 -9.22 3.54
C VAL A 42 2.75 -10.36 2.58
N GLU A 43 3.98 -10.43 2.08
CA GLU A 43 4.43 -11.50 1.15
C GLU A 43 4.33 -12.88 1.82
N MET A 44 4.80 -13.00 3.06
CA MET A 44 4.75 -14.23 3.84
C MET A 44 3.32 -14.75 4.04
N GLU A 45 2.35 -13.85 4.24
CA GLU A 45 0.98 -14.23 4.52
C GLU A 45 0.08 -14.42 3.29
N THR A 46 0.41 -13.79 2.16
CA THR A 46 -0.50 -13.74 0.99
C THR A 46 0.07 -14.42 -0.25
N LYS A 47 1.39 -14.65 -0.31
CA LYS A 47 2.13 -15.04 -1.53
C LYS A 47 2.01 -14.04 -2.69
N ALA A 48 1.40 -12.87 -2.48
CA ALA A 48 1.40 -11.81 -3.47
C ALA A 48 2.80 -11.22 -3.58
N ARG A 49 3.21 -10.81 -4.78
CA ARG A 49 4.43 -10.02 -4.97
C ARG A 49 4.18 -8.60 -4.48
N VAL A 50 5.01 -8.09 -3.57
CA VAL A 50 4.86 -6.73 -3.04
C VAL A 50 5.89 -5.79 -3.64
N LEU A 51 5.43 -4.65 -4.14
CA LEU A 51 6.26 -3.55 -4.65
C LEU A 51 6.18 -2.37 -3.69
N ILE A 52 7.32 -1.78 -3.34
CA ILE A 52 7.38 -0.59 -2.48
C ILE A 52 7.43 0.66 -3.36
N TRP A 53 6.46 1.56 -3.20
CA TRP A 53 6.48 2.87 -3.84
C TRP A 53 7.48 3.79 -3.13
N LEU A 54 8.60 4.11 -3.80
CA LEU A 54 9.64 4.99 -3.28
C LEU A 54 9.45 6.48 -3.64
N GLY A 55 8.41 6.81 -4.42
CA GLY A 55 8.06 8.19 -4.75
C GLY A 55 7.46 8.95 -3.56
N SER A 56 6.84 10.08 -3.83
CA SER A 56 6.15 10.88 -2.81
C SER A 56 4.91 10.15 -2.26
N ASN A 57 4.57 10.52 -1.02
CA ASN A 57 3.26 10.31 -0.43
C ASN A 57 3.02 11.44 0.58
N PHE A 58 2.60 12.60 0.09
CA PHE A 58 2.32 13.76 0.95
C PHE A 58 0.92 13.75 1.55
N GLY A 59 0.02 12.90 1.05
CA GLY A 59 -1.38 12.88 1.45
C GLY A 59 -2.21 11.89 0.65
N ALA A 60 -3.48 11.75 1.03
CA ALA A 60 -4.45 10.89 0.32
C ALA A 60 -4.59 11.24 -1.17
N CYS A 61 -4.32 12.49 -1.55
CA CYS A 61 -4.37 12.96 -2.94
C CYS A 61 -3.17 12.51 -3.79
N ASP A 62 -2.06 12.10 -3.16
CA ASP A 62 -0.80 11.76 -3.83
C ASP A 62 -0.76 10.26 -4.23
N MET A 63 -1.81 9.79 -4.90
CA MET A 63 -1.88 8.40 -5.35
C MET A 63 -1.09 8.19 -6.65
N PRO A 64 -0.24 7.14 -6.75
CA PRO A 64 0.48 6.85 -7.98
C PRO A 64 -0.47 6.52 -9.13
N LEU A 65 -0.26 7.16 -10.29
CA LEU A 65 -1.05 6.95 -11.49
C LEU A 65 -0.47 5.82 -12.35
N GLY A 66 -1.34 5.13 -13.10
CA GLY A 66 -0.93 4.15 -14.10
C GLY A 66 -0.50 2.78 -13.57
N LEU A 67 -0.72 2.49 -12.28
CA LEU A 67 -0.36 1.22 -11.65
C LEU A 67 -1.00 0.00 -12.35
N ASN A 68 -2.21 0.17 -12.89
CA ASN A 68 -2.88 -0.85 -13.69
C ASN A 68 -2.08 -1.26 -14.94
N LYS A 69 -1.43 -0.30 -15.62
CA LYS A 69 -0.58 -0.58 -16.79
C LYS A 69 0.70 -1.33 -16.41
N MET A 70 1.11 -1.24 -15.15
CA MET A 70 2.27 -1.96 -14.59
C MET A 70 1.89 -3.35 -14.06
N GLY A 71 0.62 -3.77 -14.21
CA GLY A 71 0.13 -5.06 -13.72
C GLY A 71 0.03 -5.14 -12.20
N ILE A 72 -0.19 -4.00 -11.53
CA ILE A 72 -0.47 -3.95 -10.09
C ILE A 72 -1.98 -4.09 -9.89
N ASP A 73 -2.36 -5.08 -9.09
CA ASP A 73 -3.76 -5.43 -8.83
C ASP A 73 -4.36 -4.61 -7.68
N LEU A 74 -3.51 -4.16 -6.76
CA LEU A 74 -3.94 -3.42 -5.56
C LEU A 74 -2.87 -2.43 -5.10
N LEU A 75 -3.29 -1.21 -4.80
CA LEU A 75 -2.52 -0.23 -4.03
C LEU A 75 -3.02 -0.24 -2.59
N ILE A 76 -2.10 -0.32 -1.63
CA ILE A 76 -2.38 -0.10 -0.20
C ILE A 76 -1.55 1.11 0.24
N SER A 77 -2.24 2.18 0.63
CA SER A 77 -1.60 3.44 1.06
C SER A 77 -1.81 3.65 2.56
N TRP A 78 -0.71 3.80 3.29
CA TRP A 78 -0.72 4.06 4.73
C TRP A 78 -0.67 5.55 5.05
N GLY A 79 -1.09 5.90 6.27
CA GLY A 79 -0.91 7.23 6.84
C GLY A 79 -2.01 8.25 6.52
N HIS A 80 -2.93 7.92 5.62
CA HIS A 80 -4.00 8.83 5.20
C HIS A 80 -5.36 8.13 5.11
N ASN A 81 -6.42 8.88 5.41
CA ASN A 81 -7.78 8.44 5.11
C ASN A 81 -8.01 8.34 3.60
N VAL A 82 -9.09 7.66 3.21
CA VAL A 82 -9.47 7.54 1.80
C VAL A 82 -9.66 8.93 1.18
N PHE A 83 -9.07 9.13 0.00
CA PHE A 83 -9.32 10.34 -0.77
C PHE A 83 -10.73 10.31 -1.36
N HIS A 84 -11.62 11.11 -0.77
CA HIS A 84 -12.99 11.25 -1.26
C HIS A 84 -13.05 12.20 -2.46
N LYS A 85 -12.81 11.64 -3.65
CA LYS A 85 -12.95 12.40 -4.89
C LYS A 85 -14.37 12.30 -5.43
N LYS A 86 -14.98 13.45 -5.72
CA LYS A 86 -16.34 13.53 -6.28
C LYS A 86 -16.36 13.47 -7.82
N GLU A 87 -15.37 14.06 -8.51
CA GLU A 87 -15.24 14.02 -9.98
C GLU A 87 -13.77 14.14 -10.45
N GLY A 88 -13.45 13.56 -11.61
CA GLY A 88 -12.22 13.79 -12.40
C GLY A 88 -10.94 13.04 -11.99
N TRP A 89 -9.85 13.30 -12.74
CA TRP A 89 -8.45 13.27 -12.26
C TRP A 89 -7.97 14.70 -12.06
#